data_AF-A0A2I3HKW2-F1
#
_entry.id   AF-A0A2I3HKW2-F1
#
_cell.length_a   1.000
_cell.length_b   1.000
_cell.length_c   1.000
_cell.angle_alpha   90.00
_cell.angle_beta   90.00
_cell.angle_gamma   90.00
#
_symmetry.space_group_name_H-M   'P 1'
#
loop_
_entity.id
_entity.type
_entity.pdbx_description
1 polymer ?
#
loop_
_entity_poly.entity_id
_entity_poly.type
_entity_poly.pdbx_seq_one_letter_code
_entity_poly.pdbx_strand_id
1 'polypeptide(L)'
;MPSLLLLFTAALLSSWAQLLTDANSWWSLALNPVQRPEMFIIGAQPVCSQLPGLSPGQRKLCQLYQEHMAYIGEGAKTGIKECQHQFRQRRWNCSTVDNASVFGRVMQIGCV
;
A
#
# COMPACT_ATOMS: atom_id res chain seq x y z
N MET A 1 43.60 -5.50 -14.96
CA MET A 1 42.92 -4.52 -14.10
C MET A 1 41.65 -3.83 -14.68
N PRO A 2 41.01 -4.27 -15.79
CA PRO A 2 39.72 -3.69 -16.21
C PRO A 2 38.51 -4.34 -15.51
N SER A 3 38.64 -5.60 -15.10
CA SER A 3 37.60 -6.37 -14.40
C SER A 3 37.28 -5.82 -13.01
N LEU A 4 38.27 -5.27 -12.29
CA LEU A 4 38.05 -4.64 -10.99
C LEU A 4 37.24 -3.33 -11.13
N LEU A 5 37.54 -2.53 -12.15
CA LEU A 5 36.82 -1.28 -12.45
C LEU A 5 35.35 -1.55 -12.83
N LEU A 6 35.08 -2.60 -13.60
CA LEU A 6 33.71 -3.02 -13.94
C LEU A 6 32.92 -3.48 -12.71
N LEU A 7 33.57 -4.15 -11.76
CA LEU A 7 32.93 -4.54 -10.50
C LEU A 7 32.62 -3.32 -9.62
N PHE A 8 33.53 -2.35 -9.56
CA PHE A 8 33.30 -1.10 -8.83
C PHE A 8 32.17 -0.26 -9.44
N THR A 9 32.11 -0.13 -10.77
CA THR A 9 31.01 0.61 -11.42
C THR A 9 29.67 -0.10 -11.26
N ALA A 10 29.64 -1.43 -11.35
CA ALA A 10 28.43 -2.22 -11.09
C ALA A 10 27.96 -2.08 -9.63
N ALA A 11 28.88 -2.07 -8.66
CA ALA A 11 28.56 -1.88 -7.25
C ALA A 11 28.06 -0.46 -6.94
N LEU A 12 28.61 0.56 -7.61
CA LEU A 12 28.08 1.92 -7.55
C LEU A 12 26.67 1.97 -8.13
N LEU A 13 26.44 1.43 -9.34
CA LEU A 13 25.12 1.39 -10.00
C LEU A 13 24.07 0.62 -9.19
N SER A 14 24.43 -0.48 -8.53
CA SER A 14 23.49 -1.23 -7.69
C SER A 14 23.15 -0.48 -6.39
N SER A 15 24.10 0.28 -5.83
CA SER A 15 23.87 1.14 -4.67
C SER A 15 22.85 2.26 -4.96
N TRP A 16 22.85 2.81 -6.19
CA TRP A 16 21.83 3.77 -6.64
C TRP A 16 20.45 3.16 -6.91
N ALA A 17 20.34 1.84 -7.08
CA ALA A 17 19.08 1.15 -7.38
C ALA A 17 18.25 0.84 -6.13
N GLN A 18 18.81 1.02 -4.92
CA GLN A 18 18.15 0.66 -3.67
C GLN A 18 17.44 1.87 -3.03
N LEU A 19 16.34 2.35 -3.61
CA LEU A 19 15.31 3.03 -2.80
C LEU A 19 13.94 3.16 -3.49
N LEU A 20 13.50 2.15 -4.22
CA LEU A 20 12.06 1.99 -4.47
C LEU A 20 11.51 1.11 -3.36
N THR A 21 11.35 1.68 -2.17
CA THR A 21 10.48 1.07 -1.17
C THR A 21 9.06 1.13 -1.73
N ASP A 22 8.50 -0.05 -2.04
CA ASP A 22 7.07 -0.18 -2.23
C ASP A 22 6.42 0.29 -0.93
N ALA A 23 5.82 1.48 -0.97
CA ALA A 23 5.07 2.03 0.14
C ALA A 23 3.80 1.18 0.30
N ASN A 24 3.96 0.03 0.94
CA ASN A 24 2.87 -0.85 1.31
C ASN A 24 2.00 -0.11 2.33
N SER A 25 0.89 0.47 1.87
CA SER A 25 -0.02 1.22 2.72
C SER A 25 -1.39 0.56 2.73
N TRP A 26 -1.86 0.23 3.93
CA TRP A 26 -3.20 -0.29 4.20
C TRP A 26 -4.32 0.67 3.74
N TRP A 27 -4.00 1.94 3.46
CA TRP A 27 -4.94 2.91 2.91
C TRP A 27 -5.53 2.46 1.56
N SER A 28 -4.83 1.62 0.80
CA SER A 28 -5.30 1.00 -0.46
C SER A 28 -6.64 0.27 -0.34
N LEU A 29 -7.00 -0.17 0.88
CA LEU A 29 -8.28 -0.80 1.20
C LEU A 29 -9.47 0.13 0.97
N ALA A 30 -9.26 1.44 0.96
CA ALA A 30 -10.31 2.41 0.65
C ALA A 30 -10.79 2.36 -0.81
N LEU A 31 -9.91 1.95 -1.73
CA LEU A 31 -10.17 1.89 -3.16
C LEU A 31 -10.51 0.47 -3.64
N ASN A 32 -10.11 -0.54 -2.86
CA ASN A 32 -10.39 -1.96 -3.11
C ASN A 32 -11.34 -2.48 -2.05
N PRO A 33 -12.65 -2.17 -2.13
CA PRO A 33 -13.61 -2.58 -1.12
C PRO A 33 -13.66 -4.10 -1.07
N VAL A 34 -13.51 -4.67 0.14
CA VAL A 34 -13.68 -6.10 0.38
C VAL A 34 -15.17 -6.42 0.28
N GLN A 35 -15.65 -6.56 -0.96
CA GLN A 35 -17.04 -6.90 -1.25
C GLN A 35 -17.21 -8.41 -1.19
N ARG A 36 -17.29 -9.00 0.01
CA ARG A 36 -18.10 -10.21 0.20
C ARG A 36 -18.56 -10.41 1.65
N PRO A 37 -19.88 -10.48 1.88
CA PRO A 37 -20.45 -11.11 3.07
C PRO A 37 -20.41 -12.64 2.89
N GLU A 38 -20.09 -13.36 3.96
CA GLU A 38 -20.49 -14.76 4.18
C GLU A 38 -20.16 -15.77 3.07
N MET A 39 -18.89 -16.09 2.83
CA MET A 39 -18.57 -17.42 2.29
C MET A 39 -17.31 -17.98 2.95
N PHE A 40 -17.56 -18.64 4.07
CA PHE A 40 -16.67 -19.59 4.74
C PHE A 40 -16.53 -20.85 3.86
N ILE A 41 -16.06 -20.72 2.62
CA ILE A 41 -15.75 -21.88 1.79
C ILE A 41 -14.28 -22.20 2.00
N ILE A 42 -14.04 -23.35 2.64
CA ILE A 42 -12.76 -24.05 2.67
C ILE A 42 -12.24 -24.12 1.23
N GLY A 43 -11.27 -23.27 0.87
CA GLY A 43 -10.67 -23.23 -0.48
C GLY A 43 -10.91 -21.97 -1.32
N ALA A 44 -11.68 -20.98 -0.85
CA ALA A 44 -11.67 -19.66 -1.48
C ALA A 44 -10.28 -19.00 -1.26
N GLN A 45 -9.66 -18.46 -2.32
CA GLN A 45 -8.34 -17.83 -2.22
C GLN A 45 -8.28 -16.83 -1.04
N PRO A 46 -7.16 -16.74 -0.29
CA PRO A 46 -7.14 -15.90 0.90
C PRO A 46 -7.26 -14.45 0.44
N VAL A 47 -8.41 -13.84 0.71
CA VAL A 47 -8.71 -12.44 0.37
C VAL A 47 -7.53 -11.54 0.74
N CYS A 48 -6.93 -11.80 1.91
CA CYS A 48 -5.77 -11.11 2.46
C CYS A 48 -4.47 -11.19 1.63
N SER A 49 -4.29 -12.24 0.83
CA SER A 49 -3.11 -12.39 -0.03
C SER A 49 -3.20 -11.50 -1.27
N GLN A 50 -4.41 -11.18 -1.70
CA GLN A 50 -4.67 -10.33 -2.86
C GLN A 50 -4.76 -8.84 -2.48
N LEU A 51 -4.89 -8.50 -1.20
CA LEU A 51 -4.97 -7.12 -0.76
C LEU A 51 -3.61 -6.42 -0.91
N PRO A 52 -3.50 -5.42 -1.80
CA PRO A 52 -2.26 -4.69 -1.99
C PRO A 52 -1.96 -3.80 -0.77
N GLY A 53 -0.69 -3.59 -0.47
CA GLY A 53 -0.28 -2.65 0.57
C GLY A 53 -0.35 -3.15 2.01
N LEU A 54 -0.74 -4.41 2.26
CA LEU A 54 -0.61 -5.03 3.57
C LEU A 54 0.81 -5.56 3.79
N SER A 55 1.42 -5.18 4.93
CA SER A 55 2.67 -5.78 5.40
C SER A 55 2.47 -7.27 5.74
N PRO A 56 3.56 -8.06 5.84
CA PRO A 56 3.46 -9.47 6.25
C PRO A 56 2.74 -9.67 7.59
N GLY A 57 2.93 -8.76 8.56
CA GLY A 57 2.23 -8.79 9.84
C GLY A 57 0.74 -8.45 9.71
N GLN A 58 0.41 -7.42 8.94
CA GLN A 58 -1.00 -7.06 8.66
C GLN A 58 -1.73 -8.15 7.89
N ARG A 59 -1.04 -8.87 7.01
CA ARG A 59 -1.61 -10.02 6.28
C ARG A 59 -2.00 -11.17 7.23
N LYS A 60 -1.18 -11.44 8.24
CA LYS A 60 -1.51 -12.41 9.31
C LYS A 60 -2.75 -11.97 10.10
N LEU A 61 -2.82 -10.69 10.47
CA LEU A 61 -3.99 -10.14 11.18
C LEU A 61 -5.26 -10.20 10.31
N CYS A 62 -5.16 -9.87 9.02
CA CYS A 62 -6.26 -9.99 8.08
C CYS A 62 -6.79 -11.42 8.00
N GLN A 63 -5.89 -12.42 7.97
CA GLN A 63 -6.29 -13.83 7.95
C GLN A 63 -7.01 -14.26 9.23
N LEU A 64 -6.61 -13.70 10.38
CA LEU A 64 -7.23 -13.99 11.67
C LEU A 64 -8.58 -13.27 11.85
N TYR A 65 -8.73 -12.07 11.31
CA TYR A 65 -9.87 -11.17 11.54
C TYR A 65 -10.52 -10.70 10.23
N GLN A 66 -10.78 -11.63 9.32
CA GLN A 66 -11.21 -11.30 7.95
C GLN A 66 -12.52 -10.50 7.88
N GLU A 67 -13.47 -10.78 8.78
CA GLU A 67 -14.74 -10.05 8.91
C GLU A 67 -14.58 -8.55 9.22
N HIS A 68 -13.44 -8.16 9.82
CA HIS A 68 -13.16 -6.77 10.17
C HIS A 68 -12.67 -5.95 8.97
N MET A 69 -12.19 -6.61 7.92
CA MET A 69 -11.53 -5.94 6.79
C MET A 69 -12.47 -5.01 6.01
N ALA A 70 -13.77 -5.32 5.95
CA ALA A 70 -14.77 -4.44 5.34
C ALA A 70 -14.84 -3.09 6.07
N TYR A 71 -14.89 -3.12 7.40
CA TYR A 71 -14.93 -1.91 8.23
C TYR A 71 -13.62 -1.12 8.19
N ILE A 72 -12.48 -1.82 8.11
CA ILE A 72 -11.17 -1.17 7.94
C ILE A 72 -11.12 -0.39 6.62
N GLY A 73 -11.61 -0.99 5.52
CA GLY A 73 -11.70 -0.32 4.22
C GLY A 73 -12.62 0.91 4.24
N GLU A 74 -13.80 0.81 4.85
CA GLU A 74 -14.72 1.96 5.00
C GLU A 74 -14.13 3.07 5.90
N GLY A 75 -13.40 2.70 6.96
CA GLY A 75 -12.66 3.65 7.79
C GLY A 75 -11.59 4.41 6.99
N ALA A 76 -10.79 3.69 6.19
CA ALA A 76 -9.79 4.30 5.32
C ALA A 76 -10.43 5.27 4.31
N LYS A 77 -11.54 4.87 3.69
CA LYS A 77 -12.31 5.70 2.75
C LYS A 77 -12.87 6.96 3.40
N THR A 78 -13.39 6.84 4.62
CA THR A 78 -13.87 7.98 5.41
C THR A 78 -12.73 8.95 5.73
N GLY A 79 -11.56 8.43 6.12
CA GLY A 79 -10.37 9.25 6.36
C GLY A 79 -9.90 10.02 5.13
N ILE A 80 -9.93 9.40 3.93
CA ILE A 80 -9.60 10.11 2.68
C ILE A 80 -10.59 11.24 2.42
N LYS A 81 -11.90 10.98 2.57
CA LYS A 81 -12.94 12.00 2.35
C LYS A 81 -12.75 13.19 3.27
N GLU A 82 -12.45 12.95 4.54
CA GLU A 82 -12.19 14.02 5.51
C GLU A 82 -10.88 14.77 5.19
N CYS A 83 -9.83 14.07 4.77
CA CYS A 83 -8.59 14.70 4.29
C CYS A 83 -8.89 15.65 3.13
N GLN A 84 -9.62 15.17 2.11
CA GLN A 84 -10.02 15.97 0.97
C GLN A 84 -10.84 17.18 1.40
N HIS A 85 -11.76 17.00 2.36
CA HIS A 85 -12.55 18.10 2.91
C HIS A 85 -11.66 19.16 3.57
N GLN A 86 -10.79 18.77 4.50
CA GLN A 86 -9.94 19.68 5.26
C GLN A 86 -8.90 20.39 4.39
N PHE A 87 -8.36 19.68 3.38
CA PHE A 87 -7.28 20.17 2.54
C PHE A 87 -7.77 20.72 1.19
N ARG A 88 -9.08 20.89 0.97
CA ARG A 88 -9.67 21.35 -0.31
C ARG A 88 -9.12 22.68 -0.85
N GLN A 89 -8.56 23.53 0.01
CA GLN A 89 -7.95 24.84 -0.36
C GLN A 89 -6.41 24.85 -0.17
N ARG A 90 -5.77 23.69 -0.04
CA ARG A 90 -4.32 23.56 0.09
C ARG A 90 -3.70 23.15 -1.24
N ARG A 91 -2.39 23.42 -1.40
CA ARG A 91 -1.62 23.04 -2.60
C ARG A 91 -1.65 21.52 -2.85
N TRP A 92 -1.66 20.73 -1.78
CA TRP A 92 -1.98 19.32 -1.80
C TRP A 92 -3.35 19.13 -1.15
N ASN A 93 -4.30 18.55 -1.89
CA ASN A 93 -5.72 18.49 -1.52
C ASN A 93 -6.21 17.06 -1.23
N CYS A 94 -5.29 16.14 -0.92
CA CYS A 94 -5.57 14.72 -0.71
C CYS A 94 -6.30 14.02 -1.88
N SER A 95 -6.18 14.52 -3.12
CA SER A 95 -6.71 13.81 -4.30
C SER A 95 -6.04 12.45 -4.45
N THR A 96 -6.82 11.43 -4.77
CA THR A 96 -6.29 10.08 -5.01
C THR A 96 -5.81 9.93 -6.44
N VAL A 97 -4.68 9.24 -6.64
CA VAL A 97 -4.00 9.21 -7.94
C VAL A 97 -4.12 7.89 -8.70
N ASP A 98 -4.27 6.73 -8.04
CA ASP A 98 -4.45 5.41 -8.70
C ASP A 98 -5.04 4.34 -7.76
N ASN A 99 -5.48 3.19 -8.31
CA ASN A 99 -6.04 2.06 -7.53
C ASN A 99 -5.02 1.31 -6.66
N ALA A 100 -3.72 1.43 -6.95
CA ALA A 100 -2.66 0.73 -6.22
C ALA A 100 -2.14 1.52 -5.00
N SER A 101 -2.20 2.86 -5.05
CA SER A 101 -1.74 3.75 -3.97
C SER A 101 -2.63 4.98 -3.87
N VAL A 102 -3.23 5.16 -2.69
CA VAL A 102 -4.18 6.25 -2.44
C VAL A 102 -3.58 7.63 -2.68
N PHE A 103 -2.39 7.93 -2.12
CA PHE A 103 -1.75 9.25 -2.25
C PHE A 103 -0.45 9.23 -3.08
N GLY A 104 -0.17 8.13 -3.77
CA GLY A 104 1.00 7.97 -4.65
C GLY A 104 2.32 8.24 -3.95
N ARG A 105 3.21 9.00 -4.61
CA ARG A 105 4.55 9.34 -4.11
C ARG A 105 4.56 10.16 -2.82
N VAL A 106 3.46 10.81 -2.46
CA VAL A 106 3.37 11.56 -1.19
C VAL A 106 3.56 10.63 0.01
N MET A 107 3.14 9.38 -0.10
CA MET A 107 3.36 8.37 0.94
C MET A 107 4.83 7.94 1.06
N GLN A 108 5.66 8.15 0.03
CA GLN A 108 7.07 7.72 0.03
C GLN A 108 8.00 8.77 0.64
N ILE A 109 7.56 10.01 0.82
CA ILE A 109 8.40 11.11 1.34
C ILE A 109 8.73 10.92 2.83
N GLY A 110 7.89 10.20 3.58
CA GLY A 110 8.03 9.99 5.03
C GLY A 110 8.21 8.54 5.47
N CYS A 111 8.25 7.58 4.54
CA CYS A 111 8.62 6.20 4.85
C CYS A 111 10.15 6.13 4.95
N VAL A 112 10.68 6.42 6.15
CA VAL A 112 12.05 6.09 6.55
C VAL A 112 12.12 4.63 6.97
#